data_AF-A0A1I5EGP0-F1
#
_entry.id   AF-A0A1I5EGP0-F1
#
_cell.length_a   1.000
_cell.length_b   1.000
_cell.length_c   1.000
_cell.angle_alpha   90.00
_cell.angle_beta   90.00
_cell.angle_gamma   90.00
#
_symmetry.space_group_name_H-M   'P 1'
#
loop_
_entity.id
_entity.type
_entity.pdbx_description
1 polymer ?
#
loop_
_entity_poly.entity_id
_entity_poly.type
_entity_poly.pdbx_seq_one_letter_code
_entity_poly.pdbx_strand_id
1 'polypeptide(L)' 'MIKYNVIVEGQTEALVHEFDGEPQINLTFTGDDGRAYRVSSRAHDEDASEPTLHAVAI' A
#
# COMPACT_ATOMS: atom_id res chain seq x y z
N MET A 1 -1.71 -13.51 5.26
CA MET A 1 -1.38 -12.47 4.28
C MET A 1 -2.65 -11.70 3.93
N ILE A 2 -2.63 -10.38 4.03
CA ILE A 2 -3.76 -9.48 3.74
C ILE A 2 -3.40 -8.70 2.48
N LYS A 3 -4.31 -8.67 1.49
CA LYS A 3 -4.16 -7.86 0.28
C LYS A 3 -4.55 -6.43 0.57
N TYR A 4 -3.70 -5.49 0.21
CA TYR A 4 -3.97 -4.06 0.29
C TYR A 4 -4.02 -3.47 -1.11
N ASN A 5 -5.02 -2.62 -1.34
CA ASN A 5 -5.03 -1.71 -2.47
C ASN A 5 -4.14 -0.51 -2.13
N VAL A 6 -2.98 -0.42 -2.77
CA VAL A 6 -1.96 0.59 -2.48
C VAL A 6 -2.05 1.71 -3.50
N ILE A 7 -2.40 2.90 -3.01
CA ILE A 7 -2.39 4.14 -3.78
C ILE A 7 -1.03 4.80 -3.61
N VAL A 8 -0.23 4.88 -4.68
CA VAL A 8 1.06 5.56 -4.64
C VAL A 8 0.86 7.05 -4.96
N GLU A 9 1.20 7.91 -4.01
CA GLU A 9 1.07 9.36 -4.17
C GLU A 9 1.90 9.84 -5.38
N GLY A 10 1.24 10.58 -6.28
CA GLY A 10 1.84 11.06 -7.51
C GLY A 10 1.80 10.07 -8.68
N GLN A 11 1.26 8.86 -8.50
CA GLN A 11 0.96 7.94 -9.59
C GLN A 11 -0.55 7.85 -9.85
N THR A 12 -0.91 7.64 -11.12
CA THR A 12 -2.31 7.50 -11.54
C THR A 12 -2.86 6.11 -11.24
N GLU A 13 -1.98 5.11 -11.17
CA GLU A 13 -2.35 3.71 -10.98
C GLU A 13 -2.14 3.29 -9.52
N ALA A 14 -3.07 2.47 -9.02
CA ALA A 14 -2.94 1.77 -7.75
C ALA A 14 -2.34 0.38 -7.98
N LEU A 15 -1.58 -0.11 -7.00
CA LEU A 15 -0.97 -1.43 -7.02
C LEU A 15 -1.56 -2.31 -5.91
N VAL A 16 -1.54 -3.62 -6.08
CA VAL A 16 -1.96 -4.56 -5.03
C VAL A 16 -0.72 -5.15 -4.40
N HIS A 17 -0.64 -5.14 -3.07
CA HIS A 17 0.47 -5.76 -2.35
C HIS A 17 -0.01 -6.56 -1.14
N GLU A 18 0.61 -7.72 -0.93
CA GLU A 18 0.31 -8.60 0.19
C GLU A 18 1.24 -8.31 1.36
N PHE A 19 0.66 -8.01 2.52
CA PHE A 19 1.41 -7.81 3.76
C PHE A 19 1.14 -8.97 4.73
N ASP A 20 2.16 -9.36 5.48
CA ASP A 20 2.03 -10.32 6.58
C ASP A 20 1.54 -9.61 7.85
N GLY A 21 0.23 -9.34 7.88
CA GLY A 21 -0.42 -8.56 8.93
C GLY A 21 -0.62 -7.10 8.53
N GLU A 22 -0.87 -6.26 9.55
CA GLU A 22 -1.13 -4.83 9.33
C GLU A 22 0.20 -4.08 9.16
N PRO A 23 0.45 -3.44 8.01
CA PRO A 23 1.67 -2.69 7.78
C PRO A 23 1.74 -1.43 8.66
N GLN A 24 2.94 -1.12 9.13
CA GLN A 24 3.22 0.09 9.91
C GLN A 24 3.46 1.29 9.00
N ILE A 25 3.12 2.50 9.48
CA ILE A 25 3.52 3.75 8.82
C ILE A 25 5.05 3.81 8.78
N ASN A 26 5.61 4.27 7.67
CA ASN A 26 7.05 4.24 7.35
C ASN A 26 7.65 2.85 7.06
N LEU A 27 6.85 1.78 7.04
CA LEU A 27 7.32 0.49 6.52
C LEU A 27 7.70 0.63 5.05
N THR A 28 8.86 0.11 4.67
CA THR A 28 9.31 0.03 3.29
C THR A 28 9.03 -1.35 2.72
N PHE A 29 8.53 -1.42 1.49
CA PHE A 29 8.29 -2.66 0.77
C PHE A 29 8.67 -2.50 -0.71
N THR A 30 8.84 -3.63 -1.40
CA THR A 30 9.13 -3.66 -2.84
C THR A 30 7.88 -4.11 -3.56
N GLY A 31 7.36 -3.28 -4.47
CA GLY A 31 6.22 -3.64 -5.30
C GLY A 31 6.57 -4.68 -6.36
N ASP A 32 5.56 -5.24 -7.01
CA ASP A 32 5.71 -6.25 -8.06
C ASP A 32 6.44 -5.69 -9.31
N ASP A 33 6.47 -4.38 -9.45
CA ASP A 33 7.25 -3.66 -10.46
C ASP A 33 8.74 -3.54 -10.12
N GLY A 34 9.17 -4.07 -8.98
CA GLY A 34 10.55 -4.02 -8.49
C GLY A 34 10.97 -2.68 -7.89
N ARG A 35 10.04 -1.72 -7.74
CA ARG A 35 10.33 -0.42 -7.12
C ARG A 35 10.07 -0.45 -5.62
N ALA A 36 10.82 0.38 -4.90
CA ALA A 36 10.67 0.51 -3.47
C ALA A 36 9.65 1.60 -3.13
N TYR A 37 8.83 1.31 -2.13
CA TYR A 37 7.76 2.17 -1.66
C TYR A 37 7.81 2.27 -0.13
N ARG A 38 7.30 3.36 0.41
CA ARG A 38 7.14 3.58 1.85
C ARG A 38 5.69 3.90 2.17
N VAL A 39 5.11 3.18 3.12
CA VAL A 39 3.77 3.45 3.64
C VAL A 39 3.70 4.86 4.23
N SER A 40 2.85 5.73 3.67
CA SER A 40 2.61 7.10 4.16
C SER A 40 1.42 7.17 5.10
N SER A 41 0.30 6.55 4.73
CA SER A 41 -0.91 6.52 5.56
C SER A 41 -1.76 5.28 5.27
N ARG A 42 -2.74 5.03 6.14
CA ARG A 42 -3.68 3.91 6.01
C ARG A 42 -5.09 4.48 5.90
N ALA A 43 -5.80 4.10 4.85
CA ALA A 43 -7.21 4.42 4.71
C ALA A 43 -8.00 3.15 5.05
N HIS A 44 -8.60 3.13 6.24
CA HIS A 44 -9.61 2.12 6.54
C HIS A 44 -10.91 2.61 5.93
N ASP A 45 -11.26 2.07 4.77
CA ASP A 45 -12.58 2.24 4.19
C ASP A 45 -13.42 1.04 4.65
N GLU A 46 -14.42 1.30 5.50
CA GLU A 46 -15.29 0.27 6.06
C GLU A 46 -16.16 -0.40 4.98
N ASP A 47 -16.33 0.25 3.82
CA ASP A 47 -17.16 -0.24 2.70
C ASP A 47 -16.32 -0.92 1.60
N ALA A 48 -14.99 -0.85 1.65
CA ALA A 48 -14.12 -1.47 0.65
C ALA A 48 -13.93 -2.97 0.94
N SER A 49 -14.04 -3.80 -0.10
CA SER A 49 -13.77 -5.24 0.00
C SER A 49 -12.32 -5.57 0.35
N GLU A 50 -11.40 -4.63 0.13
CA GLU A 50 -9.97 -4.72 0.42
C GLU A 50 -9.49 -3.43 1.11
N PRO A 51 -8.66 -3.52 2.16
CA PRO A 51 -8.14 -2.33 2.85
C PRO A 51 -7.26 -1.49 1.92
N THR A 52 -7.35 -0.16 2.07
CA THR A 52 -6.59 0.77 1.26
C THR A 52 -5.39 1.32 2.03
N LEU A 53 -4.24 1.40 1.37
CA LEU A 53 -3.01 1.95 1.91
C LEU A 53 -2.46 3.02 0.98
N HIS A 54 -1.91 4.09 1.55
CA HIS A 54 -1.21 5.10 0.78
C HIS A 54 0.29 4.92 0.95
N ALA A 55 1.03 5.06 -0.14
CA ALA A 55 2.48 4.95 -0.15
C ALA A 55 3.13 6.06 -0.98
N VAL A 56 4.42 6.27 -0.76
CA VAL A 56 5.27 7.14 -1.57
C VAL A 56 6.41 6.31 -2.17
N ALA A 57 6.78 6.61 -3.42
CA ALA A 57 7.97 6.01 -4.04
C ALA A 57 9.25 6.54 -3.36
N ILE A 58 10.27 5.69 -3.23
CA ILE A 58 11.58 6.00 -2.64
C ILE A 58 12.75 5.63 -3.56
#